data_AF-A0A356R2S7-F1
#
_entry.id   AF-A0A356R2S7-F1
#
_cell.length_a   1.000
_cell.length_b   1.000
_cell.length_c   1.000
_cell.angle_alpha   90.00
_cell.angle_beta   90.00
_cell.angle_gamma   90.00
#
_symmetry.space_group_name_H-M   'P 1'
#
loop_
_entity.id
_entity.type
_entity.pdbx_description
1 polymer ?
#
loop_
_entity_poly.entity_id
_entity_poly.type
_entity_poly.pdbx_seq_one_letter_code
_entity_poly.pdbx_strand_id
1 'polypeptide(L)'
;MTLSDSRQPGMILTFPHLPYAEAWELQQSLATQRLEDHRPDTLVLTEHEPVITLGRTTKPEHWEPHWPELQDMGIHLHQTGRGGSVTYHGPGQLIGYPI
;
A
#
# COMPACT_ATOMS: atom_id res chain seq x y z
N MET A 1 28.94 -27.96 10.50
CA MET A 1 28.24 -26.68 10.75
C MET A 1 27.06 -26.63 9.79
N THR A 2 25.96 -27.26 10.19
CA THR A 2 24.72 -27.25 9.40
C THR A 2 24.11 -25.86 9.53
N LEU A 3 24.02 -25.13 8.42
CA LEU A 3 23.16 -23.96 8.33
C LEU A 3 21.74 -24.46 8.62
N SER A 4 21.24 -24.24 9.84
CA SER A 4 19.83 -24.51 10.11
C SER A 4 19.04 -23.59 9.19
N ASP A 5 18.19 -24.18 8.36
CA ASP A 5 17.32 -23.43 7.50
C ASP A 5 16.35 -22.61 8.36
N SER A 6 16.67 -21.35 8.58
CA SER A 6 15.91 -20.41 9.42
C SER A 6 14.72 -19.80 8.68
N ARG A 7 14.34 -20.35 7.53
CA ARG A 7 13.19 -19.87 6.74
C ARG A 7 11.91 -20.21 7.49
N GLN A 8 11.32 -19.19 8.11
CA GLN A 8 9.94 -19.27 8.58
C GLN A 8 8.99 -19.04 7.39
N PRO A 9 7.90 -19.81 7.29
CA PRO A 9 6.90 -19.55 6.26
C PRO A 9 6.25 -18.18 6.48
N GLY A 10 6.16 -17.40 5.41
CA GLY A 10 5.45 -16.12 5.42
C GLY A 10 3.93 -16.30 5.55
N MET A 11 3.24 -15.20 5.82
CA MET A 11 1.78 -15.15 5.93
C MET A 11 1.16 -14.42 4.74
N ILE A 12 -0.02 -14.85 4.31
CA ILE A 12 -0.85 -14.11 3.36
C ILE A 12 -2.10 -13.64 4.08
N LEU A 13 -2.37 -12.34 4.03
CA LEU A 13 -3.62 -11.74 4.49
C LEU A 13 -4.39 -11.26 3.26
N THR A 14 -5.62 -11.73 3.09
CA THR A 14 -6.47 -11.33 1.96
C THR A 14 -7.66 -10.53 2.47
N PHE A 15 -7.84 -9.35 1.90
CA PHE A 15 -9.01 -8.53 2.08
C PHE A 15 -9.71 -8.42 0.71
N PRO A 16 -11.03 -8.64 0.62
CA PRO A 16 -11.74 -8.42 -0.64
C PRO A 16 -11.68 -6.94 -1.04
N HIS A 17 -11.65 -6.07 -0.03
CA HIS A 17 -11.61 -4.63 -0.16
C HIS A 17 -11.07 -4.02 1.13
N LEU A 18 -10.25 -2.97 0.99
CA LEU A 18 -9.74 -2.22 2.13
C LEU A 18 -9.58 -0.75 1.74
N PRO A 19 -10.12 0.23 2.50
CA PRO A 19 -9.86 1.64 2.26
C PRO A 19 -8.36 1.95 2.31
N TYR A 20 -7.88 2.83 1.43
CA TYR A 20 -6.44 3.08 1.29
C TYR A 20 -5.77 3.51 2.60
N ALA A 21 -6.42 4.37 3.38
CA ALA A 21 -5.91 4.84 4.67
C ALA A 21 -5.77 3.69 5.69
N GLU A 22 -6.74 2.80 5.78
CA GLU A 22 -6.70 1.63 6.67
C GLU A 22 -5.62 0.64 6.22
N ALA A 23 -5.49 0.43 4.90
CA ALA A 23 -4.43 -0.40 4.34
C ALA A 23 -3.03 0.17 4.67
N TRP A 24 -2.89 1.50 4.67
CA TRP A 24 -1.65 2.17 5.04
C TRP A 24 -1.32 2.01 6.54
N GLU A 25 -2.31 2.14 7.42
CA GLU A 25 -2.14 1.89 8.86
C GLU A 25 -1.78 0.42 9.14
N LEU A 26 -2.45 -0.52 8.48
CA LEU A 26 -2.14 -1.95 8.56
C LEU A 26 -0.69 -2.23 8.11
N GLN A 27 -0.26 -1.65 6.98
CA GLN A 27 1.12 -1.79 6.49
C GLN A 27 2.15 -1.33 7.53
N GLN A 28 1.93 -0.17 8.15
CA GLN A 28 2.83 0.36 9.17
C GLN A 28 2.88 -0.54 10.40
N SER A 29 1.72 -1.00 10.89
CA SER A 29 1.66 -1.90 12.04
C SER A 29 2.38 -3.22 11.79
N LEU A 30 2.15 -3.83 10.61
CA LEU A 30 2.81 -5.08 10.22
C LEU A 30 4.32 -4.89 10.04
N ALA A 31 4.76 -3.76 9.47
CA ALA A 31 6.18 -3.45 9.33
C ALA A 31 6.86 -3.33 10.70
N THR A 32 6.22 -2.67 11.68
CA THR A 32 6.74 -2.61 13.05
C THR A 32 6.84 -4.00 13.68
N GLN A 33 5.77 -4.81 13.59
CA GLN A 33 5.79 -6.19 14.13
C GLN A 33 6.88 -7.04 13.47
N ARG A 34 7.10 -6.85 12.16
CA ARG A 34 8.14 -7.56 11.43
C ARG A 34 9.54 -7.13 11.86
N LEU A 35 9.77 -5.83 12.03
CA LEU A 35 11.05 -5.28 12.51
C LEU A 35 11.42 -5.74 13.92
N GLU A 36 10.41 -5.98 14.76
CA GLU A 36 10.57 -6.49 16.13
C GLU A 36 10.59 -8.03 16.21
N ASP A 37 10.62 -8.72 15.06
CA ASP A 37 10.54 -10.19 14.95
C ASP A 37 9.32 -10.82 15.66
N HIS A 38 8.26 -10.05 15.88
CA HIS A 38 6.98 -10.52 16.44
C HIS A 38 6.10 -11.24 15.41
N ARG A 39 6.45 -11.14 14.12
CA ARG A 39 5.68 -11.69 13.01
C ARG A 39 6.59 -12.06 11.83
N PRO A 40 6.31 -13.16 11.08
CA PRO A 40 7.03 -13.45 9.84
C PRO A 40 6.64 -12.48 8.71
N ASP A 41 7.40 -12.52 7.61
CA ASP A 41 7.10 -11.76 6.38
C ASP A 41 5.63 -11.93 5.98
N THR A 42 4.96 -10.83 5.62
CA THR A 42 3.52 -10.85 5.35
C THR A 42 3.21 -10.22 4.00
N LEU A 43 2.51 -10.95 3.15
CA LEU A 43 1.91 -10.41 1.93
C LEU A 43 0.44 -10.05 2.20
N VAL A 44 0.10 -8.77 2.10
CA VAL A 44 -1.29 -8.32 2.10
C VAL A 44 -1.78 -8.22 0.66
N LEU A 45 -2.93 -8.82 0.37
CA LEU A 45 -3.61 -8.73 -0.92
C LEU A 45 -4.98 -8.06 -0.73
N THR A 46 -5.28 -7.05 -1.54
CA THR A 46 -6.55 -6.29 -1.45
C THR A 46 -6.89 -5.57 -2.75
N GLU A 47 -8.08 -4.99 -2.80
CA GLU A 47 -8.47 -3.92 -3.71
C GLU A 47 -8.75 -2.64 -2.92
N HIS A 48 -8.81 -1.49 -3.62
CA HIS A 48 -9.12 -0.18 -3.03
C HIS A 48 -10.28 0.48 -3.76
N GLU A 49 -10.91 1.46 -3.09
CA GLU A 49 -11.69 2.47 -3.79
C GLU A 49 -10.83 3.34 -4.70
N PRO A 50 -11.43 4.04 -5.69
CA PRO A 50 -10.71 4.96 -6.54
C PRO A 50 -9.84 5.92 -5.74
N VAL A 51 -8.52 5.77 -5.88
CA VAL A 51 -7.53 6.52 -5.13
C VAL A 51 -6.34 6.85 -6.02
N ILE A 52 -5.87 8.08 -5.92
CA ILE A 52 -4.60 8.52 -6.47
C ILE A 52 -3.60 8.62 -5.32
N THR A 53 -2.44 8.00 -5.48
CA THR A 53 -1.35 8.11 -4.52
C THR A 53 -0.19 8.89 -5.12
N LEU A 54 0.38 9.78 -4.31
CA LEU A 54 1.53 10.60 -4.66
C LEU A 54 2.77 10.02 -4.00
N GLY A 55 3.67 9.44 -4.78
CA GLY A 55 4.96 8.93 -4.31
C GLY A 55 6.02 10.03 -4.17
N ARG A 56 7.21 9.67 -3.69
CA ARG A 56 8.31 10.58 -3.36
C ARG A 56 8.80 11.48 -4.50
N THR A 57 8.61 11.09 -5.76
CA THR A 57 9.05 11.90 -6.92
C THR A 57 7.90 12.69 -7.54
N THR A 58 6.76 12.78 -6.86
CA THR A 58 5.61 13.56 -7.31
C THR A 58 5.91 15.05 -7.20
N LYS A 59 5.50 15.80 -8.22
CA LYS A 59 5.55 17.26 -8.24
C LYS A 59 4.13 17.83 -8.32
N PRO A 60 3.90 19.05 -7.82
CA PRO A 60 2.63 19.78 -7.95
C PRO A 60 2.01 19.72 -9.36
N GLU A 61 2.84 19.99 -10.37
CA GLU A 61 2.47 19.98 -11.80
C GLU A 61 1.92 18.65 -12.32
N HIS A 62 2.12 17.53 -11.61
CA HIS A 62 1.60 16.22 -12.00
C HIS A 62 0.14 15.98 -11.56
N TRP A 63 -0.43 16.75 -10.64
CA TRP A 63 -1.77 16.47 -10.09
C TRP A 63 -2.63 17.70 -9.78
N GLU A 64 -2.04 18.85 -9.42
CA GLU A 64 -2.79 20.05 -9.01
C GLU A 64 -3.80 20.55 -10.05
N PRO A 65 -3.50 20.55 -11.37
CA PRO A 65 -4.47 21.00 -12.38
C PRO A 65 -5.77 20.19 -12.41
N HIS A 66 -5.75 18.95 -11.91
CA HIS A 66 -6.86 18.01 -11.98
C HIS A 66 -7.58 17.79 -10.64
N TRP A 67 -7.08 18.38 -9.54
CA TRP A 67 -7.59 18.08 -8.21
C TRP A 67 -9.10 18.31 -8.02
N PRO A 68 -9.69 19.44 -8.46
CA PRO A 68 -11.13 19.65 -8.32
C PRO A 68 -11.96 18.59 -9.05
N GLU A 69 -11.56 18.22 -10.26
CA GLU A 69 -12.24 17.21 -11.09
C GLU A 69 -12.17 15.82 -10.45
N LEU A 70 -11.00 15.45 -9.92
CA LEU A 70 -10.81 14.17 -9.23
C LEU A 70 -11.68 14.04 -7.98
N GLN A 71 -11.82 15.13 -7.23
CA GLN A 71 -12.66 15.17 -6.03
C GLN A 71 -14.15 15.01 -6.39
N ASP A 72 -14.62 15.67 -7.44
CA ASP A 72 -15.99 15.53 -7.94
C ASP A 72 -16.30 14.12 -8.46
N MET A 73 -15.28 13.40 -8.92
CA MET A 73 -15.36 11.99 -9.32
C MET A 73 -15.29 11.00 -8.14
N GLY A 74 -15.15 11.49 -6.90
CA GLY A 74 -15.01 10.65 -5.71
C GLY A 74 -13.65 9.95 -5.59
N ILE A 75 -12.62 10.46 -6.26
CA ILE A 75 -11.26 9.91 -6.19
C ILE A 75 -10.50 10.56 -5.03
N HIS A 76 -10.06 9.75 -4.08
CA HIS A 76 -9.27 10.22 -2.95
C HIS A 76 -7.81 10.43 -3.34
N LEU A 77 -7.12 11.38 -2.71
CA LEU A 77 -5.70 11.62 -2.94
C LEU A 77 -4.90 11.49 -1.65
N HIS A 78 -3.84 10.68 -1.72
CA HIS A 78 -2.98 10.40 -0.56
C HIS A 78 -1.50 10.62 -0.91
N GLN A 79 -0.79 11.36 -0.06
CA GLN A 79 0.67 11.39 -0.09
C GLN A 79 1.25 10.18 0.63
N THR A 80 2.33 9.64 0.08
CA THR A 80 2.88 8.34 0.52
C THR A 80 4.40 8.36 0.53
N GLY A 81 5.00 7.45 1.31
CA GLY A 81 6.46 7.26 1.33
C GLY A 81 7.02 6.43 0.18
N ARG A 82 6.18 5.89 -0.73
CA ARG A 82 6.66 4.96 -1.78
C ARG A 82 7.52 5.65 -2.83
N GLY A 83 8.34 4.87 -3.53
CA GLY A 83 9.02 5.34 -4.74
C GLY A 83 8.05 5.69 -5.86
N GLY A 84 8.55 6.43 -6.86
CA GLY A 84 7.79 6.83 -8.04
C GLY A 84 6.96 8.10 -7.84
N SER A 85 6.26 8.48 -8.90
CA SER A 85 5.41 9.67 -8.99
C SER A 85 3.95 9.30 -8.64
N VAL A 86 2.98 9.82 -9.39
CA VAL A 86 1.54 9.57 -9.25
C VAL A 86 1.17 8.17 -9.76
N THR A 87 0.25 7.49 -9.07
CA THR A 87 -0.45 6.30 -9.61
C THR A 87 -1.90 6.27 -9.13
N TYR A 88 -2.73 5.55 -9.87
CA TYR A 88 -4.12 5.26 -9.51
C TYR A 88 -4.27 3.82 -9.01
N HIS A 89 -5.20 3.62 -8.07
CA HIS A 89 -5.76 2.32 -7.69
C HIS A 89 -7.28 2.39 -7.63
N GLY A 90 -7.95 1.26 -7.85
CA GLY A 90 -9.40 1.18 -7.81
C GLY A 90 -9.94 -0.24 -7.95
N PRO A 91 -11.27 -0.40 -7.99
CA PRO A 91 -11.93 -1.71 -8.06
C PRO A 91 -11.49 -2.54 -9.28
N GLY A 92 -11.29 -3.83 -9.07
CA GLY A 92 -10.79 -4.78 -10.08
C GLY A 92 -9.27 -4.78 -10.27
N GLN A 93 -8.53 -3.92 -9.56
CA GLN A 93 -7.07 -3.96 -9.51
C GLN A 93 -6.60 -4.70 -8.25
N LEU A 94 -6.02 -5.88 -8.41
CA LEU A 94 -5.37 -6.59 -7.31
C LEU A 94 -4.09 -5.85 -6.88
N ILE A 95 -4.05 -5.46 -5.60
CA ILE A 95 -2.92 -4.80 -4.96
C ILE A 95 -2.23 -5.77 -4.01
N GLY A 96 -0.90 -5.75 -4.01
CA GLY A 96 -0.07 -6.53 -3.10
C GLY A 96 0.91 -5.66 -2.33
N TYR A 97 0.94 -5.82 -1.01
CA TYR A 97 1.93 -5.22 -0.12
C TYR A 97 2.78 -6.31 0.54
N PRO A 98 3.99 -6.58 0.02
CA PRO A 98 4.97 -7.41 0.72
C PRO A 98 5.61 -6.58 1.84
N ILE A 99 5.46 -7.06 3.07
CA ILE A 99 5.89 -6.40 4.32
C ILE A 99 6.88 -7.29 5.06
#